data_AF-A0A0R1SQH9-F1
#
_entry.id   AF-A0A0R1SQH9-F1
#
_cell.length_a   1.000
_cell.length_b   1.000
_cell.length_c   1.000
_cell.angle_alpha   90.00
_cell.angle_beta   90.00
_cell.angle_gamma   90.00
#
_symmetry.space_group_name_H-M   'P 1'
#
loop_
_entity.id
_entity.type
_entity.pdbx_description
1 polymer ?
#
loop_
_entity_poly.entity_id
_entity_poly.type
_entity_poly.pdbx_seq_one_letter_code
_entity_poly.pdbx_strand_id
1 'polypeptide(L)'
;MEVGSLAEWVEGGAEILAVSVALFLPYYQTRKNTRAKARRVKQVIIATTRELLDSSDIPNTNEYRELTLFVSFYGALGTNDNALKAIEIGNNIVDIIDSDKQLSESKKHQVKMKIHELKNLRI
;
A
#
# COMPACT_ATOMS: atom_id res chain seq x y z
N MET A 1 1.21 -8.88 57.53
CA MET A 1 0.92 -8.33 56.20
C MET A 1 -0.15 -9.24 55.63
N GLU A 2 -1.42 -8.83 55.73
CA GLU A 2 -2.51 -9.63 55.16
C GLU A 2 -2.33 -9.61 53.65
N VAL A 3 -2.07 -10.77 53.07
CA VAL A 3 -2.07 -10.92 51.63
C VAL A 3 -3.48 -10.56 51.18
N GLY A 4 -3.61 -9.50 50.38
CA GLY A 4 -4.89 -9.00 49.90
C GLY A 4 -5.75 -10.12 49.32
N SER A 5 -7.07 -9.93 49.36
CA SER A 5 -8.01 -10.98 48.93
C SER A 5 -7.73 -11.39 47.48
N LEU A 6 -8.09 -12.63 47.10
CA LEU A 6 -7.95 -13.08 45.71
C LEU A 6 -8.64 -12.14 44.71
N ALA A 7 -9.70 -11.45 45.14
CA ALA A 7 -10.41 -10.47 44.33
C ALA A 7 -9.55 -9.22 44.04
N GLU A 8 -8.83 -8.70 45.04
CA GLU A 8 -7.95 -7.51 44.87
C GLU A 8 -6.78 -7.79 43.92
N TRP A 9 -6.22 -9.01 43.96
CA TRP A 9 -5.18 -9.42 43.01
C TRP A 9 -5.69 -9.54 41.58
N VAL A 10 -6.92 -10.03 41.40
CA VAL A 10 -7.57 -10.13 40.08
C VAL A 10 -7.91 -8.73 39.56
N GLU A 11 -8.41 -7.85 40.42
CA GLU A 11 -8.72 -6.45 40.07
C GLU A 11 -7.47 -5.68 39.66
N GLY A 12 -6.40 -5.73 40.45
CA GLY A 12 -5.12 -5.11 40.08
C GLY A 12 -4.52 -5.70 38.80
N GLY A 13 -4.65 -7.02 38.60
CA GLY A 13 -4.23 -7.67 37.36
C GLY A 13 -5.04 -7.19 36.14
N ALA A 14 -6.35 -7.05 36.29
CA ALA A 14 -7.24 -6.56 35.23
C ALA A 14 -6.97 -5.09 34.90
N GLU A 15 -6.70 -4.25 35.90
CA GLU A 15 -6.36 -2.84 35.72
C GLU A 15 -5.04 -2.67 34.95
N ILE A 16 -3.99 -3.41 35.36
CA ILE A 16 -2.70 -3.37 34.66
C ILE A 16 -2.86 -3.83 33.20
N LEU A 17 -3.64 -4.88 32.94
CA LEU A 17 -3.92 -5.34 31.58
C LEU A 17 -4.73 -4.31 30.78
N ALA A 18 -5.74 -3.69 31.37
CA ALA A 18 -6.56 -2.68 30.72
C ALA A 18 -5.72 -1.45 30.33
N VAL A 19 -4.89 -0.94 31.24
CA VAL A 19 -3.97 0.17 30.97
C VAL A 19 -2.94 -0.22 29.90
N SER A 20 -2.37 -1.42 29.99
CA SER A 20 -1.43 -1.92 28.98
C SER A 20 -2.06 -1.97 27.59
N VAL A 21 -3.26 -2.56 27.47
CA VAL A 21 -3.98 -2.61 26.18
C VAL A 21 -4.31 -1.20 25.70
N ALA A 22 -4.79 -0.30 26.57
CA ALA A 22 -5.12 1.07 26.20
C ALA A 22 -3.90 1.83 25.65
N LEU A 23 -2.71 1.61 26.20
CA LEU A 23 -1.47 2.23 25.73
C LEU A 23 -0.98 1.66 24.40
N PHE A 24 -1.08 0.34 24.19
CA PHE A 24 -0.49 -0.31 23.01
C PHE A 24 -1.45 -0.54 21.84
N LEU A 25 -2.77 -0.55 22.07
CA LEU A 25 -3.78 -0.74 21.03
C LEU A 25 -3.72 0.35 19.94
N PRO A 26 -3.58 1.66 20.24
CA PRO A 26 -3.47 2.69 19.22
C PRO A 26 -2.26 2.49 18.30
N TYR A 27 -1.12 2.09 18.88
CA TYR A 27 0.09 1.80 18.13
C TYR A 27 -0.10 0.59 17.20
N TYR A 28 -0.69 -0.49 17.72
CA TYR A 28 -1.01 -1.68 16.93
C TYR A 28 -1.96 -1.36 15.76
N GLN A 29 -3.03 -0.61 16.03
CA GLN A 29 -4.00 -0.19 15.02
C GLN A 29 -3.35 0.69 13.95
N THR A 30 -2.52 1.65 14.35
CA THR A 30 -1.76 2.51 13.42
C THR A 30 -0.90 1.67 12.49
N ARG A 31 -0.12 0.73 13.05
CA ARG A 31 0.73 -0.17 12.25
C ARG A 31 -0.08 -1.04 11.29
N LYS A 32 -1.22 -1.59 11.74
CA LYS A 32 -2.14 -2.38 10.91
C LYS A 32 -2.70 -1.54 9.75
N ASN A 33 -3.13 -0.31 10.04
CA ASN A 33 -3.69 0.61 9.06
C ASN A 33 -2.64 1.07 8.03
N THR A 34 -1.42 1.35 8.46
CA THR A 34 -0.29 1.69 7.58
C THR A 34 -0.01 0.58 6.57
N ARG A 35 0.01 -0.68 7.03
CA ARG A 35 0.16 -1.86 6.14
C ARG A 35 -1.03 -2.03 5.20
N ALA A 36 -2.25 -1.85 5.70
CA ALA A 36 -3.45 -1.95 4.88
C ALA A 36 -3.47 -0.89 3.76
N LYS A 37 -3.08 0.35 4.06
CA LYS A 37 -2.95 1.44 3.07
C LYS A 37 -1.93 1.08 1.99
N ALA A 38 -0.73 0.64 2.35
CA ALA A 38 0.29 0.24 1.38
C ALA A 38 -0.17 -0.93 0.49
N ARG A 39 -0.91 -1.90 1.05
CA ARG A 39 -1.50 -3.00 0.26
C ARG A 39 -2.53 -2.49 -0.75
N ARG A 40 -3.39 -1.54 -0.37
CA ARG A 40 -4.37 -0.93 -1.26
C ARG A 40 -3.71 -0.17 -2.41
N VAL A 41 -2.68 0.63 -2.12
CA VAL A 41 -1.89 1.35 -3.14
C VAL A 41 -1.33 0.37 -4.18
N LYS A 42 -0.70 -0.70 -3.71
CA LYS A 42 -0.19 -1.78 -4.57
C LYS A 42 -1.29 -2.41 -5.42
N GLN A 43 -2.46 -2.69 -4.84
CA GLN A 43 -3.58 -3.28 -5.58
C GLN A 43 -4.12 -2.35 -6.67
N VAL A 44 -4.28 -1.06 -6.37
CA VAL A 44 -4.74 -0.06 -7.33
C VAL A 44 -3.78 0.02 -8.52
N ILE A 45 -2.47 0.17 -8.28
CA ILE A 45 -1.48 0.21 -9.36
C ILE A 45 -1.51 -1.06 -10.21
N ILE A 46 -1.57 -2.25 -9.58
CA ILE A 46 -1.60 -3.52 -10.33
C ILE A 46 -2.88 -3.64 -11.18
N ALA A 47 -4.03 -3.23 -10.64
CA ALA A 47 -5.31 -3.33 -11.33
C ALA A 47 -5.34 -2.41 -12.56
N THR A 48 -5.07 -1.12 -12.37
CA THR A 48 -5.09 -0.14 -13.46
C THR A 48 -4.01 -0.43 -14.50
N THR A 49 -2.80 -0.85 -14.09
CA THR A 49 -1.75 -1.23 -15.06
C THR A 49 -2.14 -2.46 -15.89
N ARG A 50 -2.88 -3.42 -15.32
CA ARG A 50 -3.35 -4.60 -16.08
C ARG A 50 -4.39 -4.21 -17.12
N GLU A 51 -5.35 -3.37 -16.75
CA GLU A 51 -6.35 -2.84 -17.67
C GLU A 51 -5.69 -2.07 -18.82
N LEU A 52 -4.62 -1.33 -18.53
CA LEU A 52 -3.80 -0.66 -19.55
C LEU A 52 -3.05 -1.61 -20.49
N LEU A 53 -2.58 -2.75 -20.00
CA LEU A 53 -1.89 -3.75 -20.84
C LEU A 53 -2.81 -4.43 -21.84
N ASP A 54 -4.11 -4.53 -21.51
CA ASP A 54 -5.13 -5.15 -22.35
C ASP A 54 -5.80 -4.13 -23.30
N SER A 55 -5.52 -2.83 -23.12
CA SER A 55 -6.07 -1.73 -23.91
C SER A 55 -5.25 -1.46 -25.19
N SER A 56 -5.93 -1.09 -26.28
CA SER A 56 -5.32 -0.86 -27.60
C SER A 56 -4.92 0.60 -27.89
N ASP A 57 -5.48 1.57 -27.16
CA ASP A 57 -5.16 3.00 -27.28
C ASP A 57 -4.88 3.61 -25.89
N ILE A 58 -3.63 3.56 -25.47
CA ILE A 58 -3.23 3.71 -24.07
C ILE A 58 -3.18 5.17 -23.58
N PRO A 59 -2.70 6.17 -24.35
CA PRO A 59 -2.59 7.53 -23.84
C PRO A 59 -3.94 8.23 -23.61
N ASN A 60 -5.01 7.74 -24.26
CA ASN A 60 -6.35 8.35 -24.22
C ASN A 60 -7.34 7.59 -23.32
N THR A 61 -6.89 6.54 -22.63
CA THR A 61 -7.74 5.79 -21.71
C THR A 61 -7.91 6.54 -20.39
N ASN A 62 -9.07 6.37 -19.75
CA ASN A 62 -9.30 6.92 -18.42
C ASN A 62 -8.34 6.29 -17.40
N GLU A 63 -8.02 5.02 -17.60
CA GLU A 63 -7.17 4.17 -16.79
C GLU A 63 -5.73 4.72 -16.72
N TYR A 64 -5.21 5.28 -17.81
CA TYR A 64 -3.86 5.86 -17.85
C TYR A 64 -3.83 7.15 -17.04
N ARG A 65 -4.82 8.02 -17.26
CA ARG A 65 -4.97 9.25 -16.50
C ARG A 65 -5.18 8.98 -15.01
N GLU A 66 -5.98 7.97 -14.67
CA GLU A 66 -6.21 7.56 -13.29
C GLU A 66 -4.93 7.05 -12.63
N LEU A 67 -4.15 6.21 -13.32
CA LEU A 67 -2.85 5.74 -12.81
C LEU A 67 -1.89 6.92 -12.60
N THR A 68 -1.72 7.78 -13.59
CA THR A 68 -0.81 8.94 -13.52
C THR A 68 -1.19 9.89 -12.39
N LEU A 69 -2.48 10.22 -12.25
CA LEU A 69 -2.96 11.06 -11.16
C LEU A 69 -2.79 10.38 -9.80
N PHE A 70 -3.14 9.09 -9.69
CA PHE A 70 -3.03 8.34 -8.45
C PHE A 70 -1.60 8.30 -7.95
N VAL A 71 -0.65 7.99 -8.82
CA VAL A 71 0.77 7.89 -8.48
C VAL A 71 1.33 9.28 -8.15
N SER A 72 0.99 10.31 -8.91
CA SER A 72 1.42 11.69 -8.65
C SER A 72 0.90 12.23 -7.31
N PHE A 73 -0.41 12.12 -7.06
CA PHE A 73 -1.01 12.60 -5.81
C PHE A 73 -0.51 11.83 -4.60
N TYR A 74 -0.46 10.49 -4.69
CA TYR A 74 -0.05 9.67 -3.56
C TYR A 74 1.46 9.75 -3.31
N GLY A 75 2.27 10.03 -4.34
CA GLY A 75 3.69 10.35 -4.18
C GLY A 75 3.92 11.65 -3.42
N ALA A 76 3.14 12.69 -3.72
CA ALA A 76 3.24 13.97 -3.03
C ALA A 76 2.72 13.95 -1.58
N LEU A 77 1.70 13.12 -1.31
CA LEU A 77 1.03 13.04 0.01
C LEU A 77 1.50 11.86 0.88
N GLY A 78 2.29 10.95 0.31
CA GLY A 78 2.69 9.71 0.95
C GLY A 78 3.72 9.94 2.06
N THR A 79 3.44 9.46 3.27
CA THR A 79 4.37 9.47 4.41
C THR A 79 4.82 8.07 4.84
N ASN A 80 4.37 7.03 4.12
CA ASN A 80 4.66 5.63 4.43
C ASN A 80 5.66 5.07 3.41
N ASP A 81 6.86 4.73 3.87
CA ASP A 81 7.95 4.18 3.04
C ASP A 81 7.52 3.01 2.15
N ASN A 82 6.72 2.08 2.66
CA ASN A 82 6.28 0.91 1.88
C ASN A 82 5.27 1.29 0.80
N ALA A 83 4.44 2.30 1.06
CA ALA A 83 3.53 2.83 0.05
C ALA A 83 4.31 3.67 -0.98
N LEU A 84 5.27 4.48 -0.54
CA LEU A 84 6.13 5.28 -1.42
C LEU A 84 6.94 4.41 -2.38
N LYS A 85 7.48 3.27 -1.93
CA LYS A 85 8.13 2.29 -2.82
C LYS A 85 7.18 1.73 -3.88
N ALA A 86 5.93 1.46 -3.51
CA ALA A 86 4.92 1.01 -4.46
C ALA A 86 4.59 2.11 -5.49
N ILE A 87 4.50 3.37 -5.04
CA ILE A 87 4.31 4.54 -5.90
C ILE A 87 5.49 4.75 -6.84
N GLU A 88 6.73 4.60 -6.37
CA GLU A 88 7.93 4.70 -7.21
C GLU A 88 7.91 3.68 -8.35
N ILE A 89 7.53 2.44 -8.07
CA ILE A 89 7.32 1.42 -9.11
C ILE A 89 6.17 1.84 -10.06
N GLY A 90 5.10 2.44 -9.52
CA GLY A 90 4.01 3.02 -10.30
C GLY A 90 4.47 4.14 -11.25
N ASN A 91 5.34 5.05 -10.79
CA ASN A 91 5.89 6.13 -11.62
C ASN A 91 6.72 5.55 -12.77
N ASN A 92 7.59 4.58 -12.46
CA ASN A 92 8.35 3.88 -13.49
C ASN A 92 7.44 3.20 -14.53
N ILE A 93 6.29 2.66 -14.12
CA ILE A 93 5.30 2.11 -15.04
C ILE A 93 4.72 3.21 -15.93
N VAL A 94 4.32 4.35 -15.36
CA VAL A 94 3.82 5.51 -16.12
C VAL A 94 4.85 5.99 -17.12
N ASP A 95 6.12 6.12 -16.74
CA ASP A 95 7.21 6.58 -17.62
C ASP A 95 7.44 5.63 -18.81
N ILE A 96 7.34 4.32 -18.60
CA ILE A 96 7.44 3.31 -19.67
C ILE A 96 6.27 3.44 -20.66
N ILE A 97 5.08 3.76 -20.14
CA ILE A 97 3.85 3.87 -20.92
C ILE A 97 3.75 5.20 -21.68
N ASP A 98 4.14 6.31 -21.04
CA ASP A 98 3.98 7.69 -21.55
C ASP A 98 4.66 7.92 -22.92
N SER A 99 5.63 7.08 -23.27
CA SER A 99 6.42 7.28 -24.48
C SER A 99 5.86 6.69 -25.78
N ASP A 100 4.73 5.95 -25.78
CA ASP A 100 4.16 5.41 -27.04
C ASP A 100 2.62 5.33 -27.08
N LYS A 101 2.01 5.64 -28.24
CA LYS A 101 0.58 5.42 -28.51
C LYS A 101 0.15 3.95 -28.43
N GLN A 102 1.06 3.04 -28.75
CA GLN A 102 0.87 1.59 -28.61
C GLN A 102 2.09 1.00 -27.92
N LEU A 103 1.85 0.25 -26.83
CA LEU A 103 2.92 -0.47 -26.15
C LEU A 103 3.49 -1.55 -27.08
N SER A 104 4.75 -1.38 -27.49
CA SER A 104 5.50 -2.47 -28.13
C SER A 104 5.58 -3.68 -27.20
N GLU A 105 5.72 -4.89 -27.76
CA GLU A 105 5.82 -6.12 -26.97
C GLU A 105 6.99 -6.08 -25.96
N SER A 106 8.07 -5.37 -26.28
CA SER A 106 9.19 -5.12 -25.35
C SER A 106 8.76 -4.29 -24.14
N LYS A 107 7.99 -3.21 -24.36
CA LYS A 107 7.47 -2.39 -23.26
C LYS A 107 6.43 -3.13 -22.42
N LYS A 108 5.53 -3.90 -23.05
CA LYS A 108 4.60 -4.78 -22.31
C LYS A 108 5.35 -5.76 -21.41
N HIS A 109 6.48 -6.31 -21.88
CA HIS A 109 7.32 -7.18 -21.05
C HIS A 109 7.93 -6.41 -19.86
N GLN A 110 8.47 -5.21 -20.08
CA GLN A 110 9.02 -4.38 -19.01
C GLN A 110 7.96 -4.01 -17.95
N VAL A 111 6.76 -3.62 -18.37
CA VAL A 111 5.63 -3.35 -17.45
C VAL A 111 5.24 -4.61 -16.68
N LYS A 112 5.19 -5.79 -17.32
CA LYS A 112 4.93 -7.07 -16.63
C LYS A 112 5.99 -7.39 -15.58
N MET A 113 7.27 -7.10 -15.86
CA MET A 113 8.35 -7.25 -14.89
C MET A 113 8.19 -6.29 -13.70
N LYS A 114 7.80 -5.04 -13.94
CA LYS A 114 7.49 -4.07 -12.88
C LYS A 114 6.27 -4.47 -12.04
N ILE A 115 5.23 -5.04 -12.65
CA ILE A 115 4.11 -5.65 -11.91
C ILE A 115 4.60 -6.80 -11.03
N HIS A 116 5.52 -7.63 -11.51
CA HIS A 116 6.08 -8.74 -10.72
C HIS A 116 6.92 -8.23 -9.54
N GLU A 117 7.77 -7.23 -9.76
CA GLU A 117 8.51 -6.51 -8.71
C GLU A 117 7.55 -5.96 -7.64
N LEU A 118 6.49 -5.28 -8.07
CA LEU A 118 5.45 -4.75 -7.20
C LEU A 118 4.74 -5.86 -6.40
N LYS A 119 4.47 -7.02 -7.00
CA LYS A 119 3.91 -8.19 -6.31
C LYS A 119 4.81 -8.77 -5.23
N ASN A 120 6.13 -8.73 -5.42
CA ASN A 120 7.09 -9.26 -4.47
C ASN A 120 7.51 -8.25 -3.38
N LEU A 121 7.12 -6.99 -3.52
CA LEU A 121 7.36 -5.96 -2.51
C LEU A 121 6.75 -6.35 -1.16
N ARG A 122 7.60 -6.43 -0.13
CA ARG A 122 7.23 -6.77 1.25
C ARG A 122 6.67 -5.54 1.97
N ILE A 123 5.44 -5.66 2.52
CA ILE A 123 4.68 -4.59 3.19
C ILE A 123 4.48 -4.91 4.68
#